data_AF-A0A1V9FY84-F1
#
_entry.id   AF-A0A1V9FY84-F1
#
_cell.length_a   1.000
_cell.length_b   1.000
_cell.length_c   1.000
_cell.angle_alpha   90.00
_cell.angle_beta   90.00
_cell.angle_gamma   90.00
#
_symmetry.space_group_name_H-M   'P 1'
#
loop_
_entity.id
_entity.type
_entity.pdbx_description
1 polymer ?
#
loop_
_entity_poly.entity_id
_entity_poly.type
_entity_poly.pdbx_seq_one_letter_code
_entity_poly.pdbx_strand_id
1 'polypeptide(L)'
;MRKSLAILTLLHICSFLHAQPDTTGKQYQQPAEPVYITHVNVVNVITQKTDADQTVVIDHGRIINVGPAKKIKAPAGAFIIDGTAKYLMPGMTDAHIHFFQSGGLYTRPDAVNLNSVYPYEKDQQWVKDNQADLMARYLACGITTVIDVGGPMSNYAIRSKLDTTLLAPNVFVTGPLVSTYLPPNLDKNDPPIVKVTSEQEARDLVKKQLPYKPDFIKIWYIVRQNEKAEVTLPIVKAAIEESHANGLKVAVHATQYETAKLAVSAGADILVHSVDDKPLDNDMLQLLKSKQTVYIPTLTVMDGYHRTFTQQFNFTTHDLTYSNPFMLGTLMDIQHLGNKVPFDYFKMRNRFHIPAKEDTIMLANLKLAQQAGILVVAGTDAGNIGTQHAASFQKELFAMQQAGLSNWDIIRSATINAAKGFGHDKDHGSIEKGKMADLLLLDIDPVKDLNIPANLHTLIHKGAVIQAKELITPTPEMLVQQQLNAFNVRDIEAFLAPYSDSIALYNFDGTLISKGKEQMRKTYSAFFNRSPGLHCQILNRMVQGNIVIDQEHTTITDRKPFGGIAVYKIEQGKISTVHFID
;
A
#
# COMPACT_ATOMS: atom_id res chain seq x y z
N MET A 1 39.35 17.96 -61.62
CA MET A 1 38.81 16.58 -61.51
C MET A 1 39.73 15.73 -60.65
N ARG A 2 39.35 15.43 -59.40
CA ARG A 2 39.59 14.14 -58.71
C ARG A 2 39.04 14.22 -57.29
N LYS A 3 38.22 13.23 -56.97
CA LYS A 3 37.53 13.00 -55.70
C LYS A 3 38.54 12.52 -54.66
N SER A 4 38.44 13.02 -53.42
CA SER A 4 39.07 12.39 -52.25
C SER A 4 37.98 11.87 -51.33
N LEU A 5 38.03 10.56 -51.13
CA LEU A 5 37.16 9.73 -50.29
C LEU A 5 37.71 9.79 -48.86
N ALA A 6 36.93 10.29 -47.89
CA ALA A 6 37.26 10.20 -46.48
C ALA A 6 36.59 8.95 -45.88
N ILE A 7 37.42 8.02 -45.44
CA ILE A 7 37.05 6.83 -44.67
C ILE A 7 36.78 7.28 -43.24
N LEU A 8 35.54 7.16 -42.77
CA LEU A 8 35.17 7.42 -41.37
C LEU A 8 35.13 6.07 -40.63
N THR A 9 36.11 5.85 -39.77
CA THR A 9 36.20 4.69 -38.87
C THR A 9 35.18 4.87 -37.73
N LEU A 10 34.18 3.99 -37.66
CA LEU A 10 33.23 3.92 -36.53
C LEU A 10 33.95 3.34 -35.30
N LEU A 11 34.24 4.19 -34.30
CA LEU A 11 34.56 3.72 -32.95
C LEU A 11 33.26 3.30 -32.25
N HIS A 12 33.12 2.02 -31.94
CA HIS A 12 32.11 1.52 -31.00
C HIS A 12 32.47 1.98 -29.59
N ILE A 13 31.73 2.94 -29.05
CA ILE A 13 31.77 3.27 -27.62
C ILE A 13 30.80 2.32 -26.91
N CYS A 14 31.35 1.27 -26.29
CA CYS A 14 30.65 0.48 -25.29
C CYS A 14 30.17 1.41 -24.17
N SER A 15 28.86 1.63 -24.11
CA SER A 15 28.22 2.41 -23.06
C SER A 15 28.06 1.50 -21.84
N PHE A 16 28.99 1.57 -20.89
CA PHE A 16 28.75 1.05 -19.55
C PHE A 16 27.65 1.89 -18.89
N LEU A 17 26.45 1.31 -18.74
CA LEU A 17 25.41 1.84 -17.87
C LEU A 17 25.99 1.94 -16.45
N HIS A 18 26.32 3.16 -16.04
CA HIS A 18 26.60 3.45 -14.64
C HIS A 18 25.25 3.58 -13.93
N ALA A 19 24.93 2.61 -13.08
CA ALA A 19 23.84 2.73 -12.12
C ALA A 19 24.13 3.91 -11.19
N GLN A 20 23.19 4.85 -11.06
CA GLN A 20 23.24 5.79 -9.94
C GLN A 20 23.04 5.00 -8.65
N PRO A 21 23.91 5.17 -7.63
CA PRO A 21 23.69 4.52 -6.35
C PRO A 21 22.43 5.10 -5.70
N ASP A 22 21.52 4.22 -5.30
CA ASP A 22 20.54 4.56 -4.28
C ASP A 22 21.29 4.96 -2.98
N THR A 23 20.67 5.81 -2.18
CA THR A 23 21.15 6.32 -0.89
C THR A 23 21.56 5.22 0.11
N THR A 24 21.21 3.96 -0.17
CA THR A 24 21.54 2.76 0.59
C THR A 24 22.83 2.05 0.15
N GLY A 25 23.44 2.46 -0.98
CA GLY A 25 24.67 1.83 -1.50
C GLY A 25 24.50 0.39 -2.01
N LYS A 26 23.27 -0.14 -2.02
CA LYS A 26 22.99 -1.52 -2.47
C LYS A 26 22.82 -1.56 -3.99
N GLN A 27 23.75 -2.20 -4.68
CA GLN A 27 23.57 -2.57 -6.08
C GLN A 27 22.73 -3.84 -6.16
N TYR A 28 21.45 -3.71 -6.51
CA TYR A 28 20.62 -4.85 -6.85
C TYR A 28 20.79 -5.13 -8.33
N GLN A 29 21.77 -5.97 -8.67
CA GLN A 29 21.92 -6.45 -10.04
C GLN A 29 20.82 -7.49 -10.33
N GLN A 30 20.20 -7.39 -11.50
CA GLN A 30 19.50 -8.52 -12.12
C GLN A 30 20.44 -9.72 -12.08
N PRO A 31 20.02 -10.92 -11.64
CA PRO A 31 20.91 -12.05 -11.66
C PRO A 31 21.34 -12.29 -13.11
N ALA A 32 22.66 -12.19 -13.36
CA ALA A 32 23.26 -12.52 -14.65
C ALA A 32 23.12 -14.03 -14.98
N GLU A 33 22.68 -14.81 -14.00
CA GLU A 33 22.59 -16.25 -14.01
C GLU A 33 21.13 -16.68 -13.80
N PRO A 34 20.68 -17.80 -14.39
CA PRO A 34 19.34 -18.33 -14.14
C PRO A 34 19.12 -18.65 -12.66
N VAL A 35 17.90 -18.44 -12.14
CA VAL A 35 17.51 -18.86 -10.78
C VAL A 35 16.80 -20.21 -10.85
N TYR A 36 17.21 -21.14 -9.99
CA TYR A 36 16.70 -22.51 -9.93
C TYR A 36 16.14 -22.81 -8.54
N ILE A 37 14.81 -22.70 -8.39
CA ILE A 37 14.11 -22.99 -7.13
C ILE A 37 13.64 -24.45 -7.18
N THR A 38 14.08 -25.31 -6.27
CA THR A 38 13.79 -26.76 -6.31
C THR A 38 13.19 -27.28 -5.00
N HIS A 39 12.52 -28.43 -5.06
CA HIS A 39 11.85 -29.07 -3.92
C HIS A 39 10.81 -28.20 -3.21
N VAL A 40 10.20 -27.27 -3.94
CA VAL A 40 9.23 -26.31 -3.39
C VAL A 40 7.79 -26.76 -3.62
N ASN A 41 6.88 -26.36 -2.73
CA ASN A 41 5.44 -26.55 -2.94
C ASN A 41 4.88 -25.35 -3.71
N VAL A 42 4.41 -25.52 -4.94
CA VAL A 42 3.87 -24.44 -5.77
C VAL A 42 2.39 -24.23 -5.49
N VAL A 43 2.02 -23.02 -5.08
CA VAL A 43 0.63 -22.60 -4.85
C VAL A 43 0.03 -22.20 -6.21
N ASN A 44 -0.66 -23.14 -6.84
CA ASN A 44 -1.25 -22.96 -8.16
C ASN A 44 -2.62 -22.26 -8.05
N VAL A 45 -2.60 -20.94 -8.21
CA VAL A 45 -3.79 -20.08 -8.13
C VAL A 45 -4.79 -20.28 -9.27
N ILE A 46 -4.41 -20.97 -10.36
CA ILE A 46 -5.32 -21.30 -11.46
C ILE A 46 -6.17 -22.51 -11.09
N THR A 47 -5.52 -23.58 -10.59
CA THR A 47 -6.20 -24.83 -10.24
C THR A 47 -6.67 -24.89 -8.79
N GLN A 48 -6.33 -23.89 -7.97
CA GLN A 48 -6.60 -23.84 -6.53
C GLN A 48 -6.06 -25.07 -5.80
N LYS A 49 -4.80 -25.41 -6.11
CA LYS A 49 -4.12 -26.56 -5.53
C LYS A 49 -2.67 -26.21 -5.22
N THR A 50 -2.14 -26.79 -4.14
CA THR A 50 -0.71 -26.77 -3.86
C THR A 50 -0.05 -28.01 -4.49
N ASP A 51 0.77 -27.81 -5.51
CA ASP A 51 1.52 -28.86 -6.18
C ASP A 51 2.86 -29.08 -5.44
N ALA A 52 3.02 -30.25 -4.82
CA ALA A 52 4.19 -30.56 -4.00
C ALA A 52 5.42 -30.96 -4.82
N ASP A 53 6.61 -30.72 -4.26
CA ASP A 53 7.91 -31.13 -4.81
C ASP A 53 8.12 -30.74 -6.29
N GLN A 54 8.04 -29.44 -6.54
CA GLN A 54 8.22 -28.82 -7.85
C GLN A 54 9.57 -28.10 -7.94
N THR A 55 9.94 -27.81 -9.18
CA THR A 55 11.04 -26.93 -9.55
C THR A 55 10.52 -25.81 -10.43
N VAL A 56 10.97 -24.58 -10.18
CA VAL A 56 10.73 -23.39 -11.00
C VAL A 56 12.07 -22.83 -11.45
N VAL A 57 12.21 -22.61 -12.76
CA VAL A 57 13.43 -22.06 -13.37
C VAL A 57 13.11 -20.71 -13.97
N ILE A 58 13.92 -19.71 -13.61
CA ILE A 58 13.76 -18.33 -14.01
C ILE A 58 15.01 -17.90 -14.77
N ASP A 59 14.82 -17.21 -15.88
CA ASP A 59 15.90 -16.65 -16.67
C ASP A 59 15.46 -15.31 -17.27
N HIS A 60 16.34 -14.31 -17.21
CA HIS A 60 16.06 -12.94 -17.67
C HIS A 60 14.72 -12.38 -17.17
N GLY A 61 14.43 -12.58 -15.87
CA GLY A 61 13.18 -12.11 -15.25
C GLY A 61 11.96 -12.99 -15.49
N ARG A 62 12.01 -14.00 -16.37
CA ARG A 62 10.84 -14.81 -16.75
C ARG A 62 10.95 -16.26 -16.33
N ILE A 63 9.80 -16.85 -16.02
CA ILE A 63 9.69 -18.28 -15.72
C ILE A 63 9.86 -19.06 -17.04
N ILE A 64 10.93 -19.83 -17.17
CA ILE A 64 11.20 -20.63 -18.38
C ILE A 64 10.75 -22.09 -18.23
N ASN A 65 10.61 -22.60 -17.00
CA ASN A 65 10.14 -23.95 -16.72
C ASN A 65 9.49 -24.06 -15.32
N VAL A 66 8.47 -24.91 -15.21
CA VAL A 66 7.81 -25.29 -13.95
C VAL A 66 7.34 -26.74 -14.05
N GLY A 67 7.58 -27.55 -13.02
CA GLY A 67 7.13 -28.94 -12.99
C GLY A 67 7.80 -29.79 -11.91
N PRO A 68 7.52 -31.11 -11.86
CA PRO A 68 8.01 -31.99 -10.79
C PRO A 68 9.53 -31.97 -10.69
N ALA A 69 10.08 -31.85 -9.47
CA ALA A 69 11.50 -31.62 -9.26
C ALA A 69 12.40 -32.67 -9.92
N LYS A 70 11.99 -33.94 -9.85
CA LYS A 70 12.70 -35.06 -10.51
C LYS A 70 12.82 -34.97 -12.05
N LYS A 71 12.05 -34.09 -12.71
CA LYS A 71 12.01 -33.97 -14.18
C LYS A 71 12.81 -32.78 -14.71
N ILE A 72 13.14 -31.80 -13.85
CA ILE A 72 13.83 -30.57 -14.26
C ILE A 72 15.25 -30.62 -13.71
N LYS A 73 16.23 -30.27 -14.54
CA LYS A 73 17.63 -30.19 -14.14
C LYS A 73 18.04 -28.73 -14.02
N ALA A 74 18.96 -28.45 -13.10
CA ALA A 74 19.54 -27.12 -12.96
C ALA A 74 20.28 -26.71 -14.25
N PRO A 75 20.00 -25.51 -14.81
CA PRO A 75 20.84 -24.93 -15.84
C PRO A 75 22.29 -24.73 -15.35
N ALA A 76 23.24 -24.70 -16.27
CA ALA A 76 24.63 -24.41 -15.92
C ALA A 76 24.76 -23.01 -15.31
N GLY A 77 25.50 -22.91 -14.20
CA GLY A 77 25.72 -21.64 -13.49
C GLY A 77 24.49 -21.09 -12.75
N ALA A 78 23.41 -21.86 -12.62
CA ALA A 78 22.20 -21.36 -11.96
C ALA A 78 22.41 -21.07 -10.47
N PHE A 79 21.80 -19.98 -9.98
CA PHE A 79 21.65 -19.70 -8.55
C PHE A 79 20.57 -20.63 -7.96
N ILE A 80 20.98 -21.54 -7.08
CA ILE A 80 20.09 -22.58 -6.54
C ILE A 80 19.44 -22.11 -5.24
N ILE A 81 18.11 -22.23 -5.18
CA ILE A 81 17.32 -22.05 -3.97
C ILE A 81 16.67 -23.39 -3.63
N ASP A 82 16.97 -23.92 -2.44
CA ASP A 82 16.26 -25.08 -1.88
C ASP A 82 14.97 -24.61 -1.20
N GLY A 83 13.84 -24.99 -1.78
CA GLY A 83 12.50 -24.69 -1.31
C GLY A 83 11.89 -25.80 -0.46
N THR A 84 12.68 -26.78 0.01
CA THR A 84 12.20 -27.86 0.88
C THR A 84 11.40 -27.30 2.06
N ALA A 85 10.20 -27.86 2.28
CA ALA A 85 9.23 -27.44 3.29
C ALA A 85 8.68 -26.00 3.15
N LYS A 86 9.01 -25.29 2.07
CA LYS A 86 8.52 -23.94 1.76
C LYS A 86 7.46 -23.96 0.67
N TYR A 87 6.80 -22.82 0.49
CA TYR A 87 5.72 -22.62 -0.47
C TYR A 87 6.06 -21.47 -1.41
N LEU A 88 5.82 -21.64 -2.71
CA LEU A 88 6.04 -20.62 -3.71
C LEU A 88 4.69 -20.17 -4.27
N MET A 89 4.36 -18.89 -4.12
CA MET A 89 3.15 -18.30 -4.68
C MET A 89 3.48 -17.09 -5.57
N PRO A 90 2.59 -16.68 -6.49
CA PRO A 90 2.72 -15.41 -7.20
C PRO A 90 2.74 -14.23 -6.21
N GLY A 91 3.49 -13.18 -6.55
CA GLY A 91 3.44 -11.91 -5.83
C GLY A 91 2.05 -11.28 -5.91
N MET A 92 1.67 -10.58 -4.84
CA MET A 92 0.33 -10.00 -4.70
C MET A 92 0.22 -8.65 -5.42
N THR A 93 -1.02 -8.27 -5.73
CA THR A 93 -1.40 -6.98 -6.29
C THR A 93 -2.32 -6.23 -5.33
N ASP A 94 -1.93 -5.01 -4.95
CA ASP A 94 -2.87 -4.06 -4.35
C ASP A 94 -3.49 -3.22 -5.48
N ALA A 95 -4.71 -3.57 -5.86
CA ALA A 95 -5.33 -3.06 -7.09
C ALA A 95 -6.00 -1.68 -6.95
N HIS A 96 -5.87 -1.04 -5.79
CA HIS A 96 -6.43 0.29 -5.57
C HIS A 96 -5.63 1.04 -4.51
N ILE A 97 -4.80 1.98 -4.95
CA ILE A 97 -4.02 2.88 -4.08
C ILE A 97 -4.04 4.31 -4.65
N HIS A 98 -3.49 5.25 -3.90
CA HIS A 98 -3.34 6.65 -4.32
C HIS A 98 -1.96 7.24 -3.93
N PHE A 99 -1.10 7.51 -4.91
CA PHE A 99 0.21 8.16 -4.72
C PHE A 99 0.13 9.66 -4.41
N PHE A 100 -1.06 10.25 -4.47
CA PHE A 100 -1.25 11.65 -4.10
C PHE A 100 -1.68 11.83 -2.64
N GLN A 101 -1.73 10.73 -1.89
CA GLN A 101 -2.15 10.68 -0.51
C GLN A 101 -1.16 9.83 0.32
N SER A 102 -1.00 10.12 1.61
CA SER A 102 0.03 9.52 2.46
C SER A 102 -0.49 8.42 3.40
N GLY A 103 -1.81 8.33 3.57
CA GLY A 103 -2.45 7.55 4.61
C GLY A 103 -2.58 8.28 5.95
N GLY A 104 -1.88 9.41 6.12
CA GLY A 104 -1.85 10.20 7.35
C GLY A 104 -3.08 11.08 7.55
N LEU A 105 -3.13 11.80 8.68
CA LEU A 105 -4.25 12.67 9.06
C LEU A 105 -4.45 13.84 8.07
N TYR A 106 -3.37 14.36 7.50
CA TYR A 106 -3.37 15.61 6.73
C TYR A 106 -3.67 15.43 5.23
N THR A 107 -3.87 14.19 4.80
CA THR A 107 -3.89 13.83 3.38
C THR A 107 -5.20 14.13 2.65
N ARG A 108 -6.27 14.43 3.40
CA ARG A 108 -7.62 14.70 2.87
C ARG A 108 -8.19 16.02 3.43
N PRO A 109 -7.76 17.17 2.91
CA PRO A 109 -8.23 18.49 3.36
C PRO A 109 -9.72 18.74 3.01
N ASP A 110 -10.30 17.90 2.19
CA ASP A 110 -11.73 17.84 1.86
C ASP A 110 -12.56 17.05 2.89
N ALA A 111 -11.93 16.14 3.65
CA ALA A 111 -12.56 15.40 4.75
C ALA A 111 -12.47 16.19 6.08
N VAL A 112 -11.27 16.67 6.42
CA VAL A 112 -11.04 17.59 7.54
C VAL A 112 -9.99 18.62 7.11
N ASN A 113 -10.36 19.90 7.12
CA ASN A 113 -9.43 20.95 6.69
C ASN A 113 -8.44 21.28 7.81
N LEU A 114 -7.21 20.79 7.65
CA LEU A 114 -6.08 21.00 8.57
C LEU A 114 -4.94 21.82 7.95
N ASN A 115 -5.21 22.53 6.85
CA ASN A 115 -4.19 23.29 6.12
C ASN A 115 -3.51 24.38 6.97
N SER A 116 -4.15 24.88 8.03
CA SER A 116 -3.55 25.82 8.98
C SER A 116 -2.49 25.19 9.89
N VAL A 117 -2.50 23.86 10.03
CA VAL A 117 -1.57 23.09 10.87
C VAL A 117 -0.50 22.44 10.01
N TYR A 118 -0.91 21.78 8.94
CA TYR A 118 -0.05 21.08 8.01
C TYR A 118 -0.63 21.26 6.60
N PRO A 119 0.00 22.08 5.74
CA PRO A 119 -0.51 22.32 4.39
C PRO A 119 -0.59 21.02 3.57
N TYR A 120 -1.67 20.85 2.81
CA TYR A 120 -1.89 19.69 1.95
C TYR A 120 -0.73 19.45 0.96
N GLU A 121 -0.16 20.51 0.40
CA GLU A 121 0.97 20.41 -0.54
C GLU A 121 2.21 19.81 0.11
N LYS A 122 2.37 19.99 1.43
CA LYS A 122 3.45 19.37 2.21
C LYS A 122 3.26 17.86 2.32
N ASP A 123 2.02 17.37 2.41
CA ASP A 123 1.69 15.94 2.43
C ASP A 123 1.96 15.33 1.06
N GLN A 124 1.49 15.98 0.00
CA GLN A 124 1.76 15.55 -1.37
C GLN A 124 3.27 15.51 -1.68
N GLN A 125 4.03 16.52 -1.24
CA GLN A 125 5.47 16.53 -1.42
C GLN A 125 6.14 15.44 -0.59
N TRP A 126 5.68 15.20 0.65
CA TRP A 126 6.18 14.11 1.48
C TRP A 126 6.03 12.75 0.77
N VAL A 127 4.87 12.48 0.15
CA VAL A 127 4.66 11.23 -0.60
C VAL A 127 5.62 11.11 -1.77
N LYS A 128 5.88 12.21 -2.50
CA LYS A 128 6.86 12.23 -3.62
C LYS A 128 8.29 11.97 -3.13
N ASP A 129 8.67 12.54 -1.99
CA ASP A 129 10.01 12.41 -1.41
C ASP A 129 10.25 11.02 -0.80
N ASN A 130 9.19 10.35 -0.35
CA ASN A 130 9.27 9.06 0.35
C ASN A 130 8.88 7.84 -0.51
N GLN A 131 8.78 7.99 -1.84
CA GLN A 131 8.41 6.90 -2.74
C GLN A 131 9.26 5.62 -2.55
N ALA A 132 10.57 5.75 -2.33
CA ALA A 132 11.44 4.60 -2.13
C ALA A 132 11.06 3.78 -0.88
N ASP A 133 10.79 4.43 0.25
CA ASP A 133 10.33 3.76 1.48
C ASP A 133 8.95 3.13 1.28
N LEU A 134 8.00 3.84 0.66
CA LEU A 134 6.67 3.31 0.39
C LEU A 134 6.73 2.06 -0.50
N MET A 135 7.53 2.08 -1.56
CA MET A 135 7.68 0.96 -2.48
C MET A 135 8.36 -0.25 -1.83
N ALA A 136 9.40 -0.01 -1.04
CA ALA A 136 10.05 -1.04 -0.24
C ALA A 136 9.07 -1.75 0.71
N ARG A 137 8.12 -1.00 1.31
CA ARG A 137 7.09 -1.56 2.19
C ARG A 137 6.09 -2.44 1.45
N TYR A 138 5.67 -2.05 0.25
CA TYR A 138 4.81 -2.90 -0.59
C TYR A 138 5.51 -4.24 -0.88
N LEU A 139 6.76 -4.21 -1.34
CA LEU A 139 7.55 -5.42 -1.58
C LEU A 139 7.72 -6.26 -0.30
N ALA A 140 7.98 -5.63 0.84
CA ALA A 140 8.11 -6.30 2.14
C ALA A 140 6.81 -6.95 2.63
N CYS A 141 5.66 -6.49 2.15
CA CYS A 141 4.36 -7.10 2.39
C CYS A 141 3.99 -8.16 1.33
N GLY A 142 4.91 -8.51 0.42
CA GLY A 142 4.67 -9.46 -0.66
C GLY A 142 3.85 -8.89 -1.82
N ILE A 143 3.70 -7.57 -1.90
CA ILE A 143 2.96 -6.87 -2.95
C ILE A 143 3.95 -6.45 -4.03
N THR A 144 3.96 -7.18 -5.14
CA THR A 144 4.87 -6.96 -6.27
C THR A 144 4.25 -6.11 -7.36
N THR A 145 2.96 -5.79 -7.26
CA THR A 145 2.26 -4.91 -8.19
C THR A 145 1.32 -3.98 -7.42
N VAL A 146 1.29 -2.71 -7.79
CA VAL A 146 0.35 -1.72 -7.26
C VAL A 146 -0.36 -1.01 -8.39
N ILE A 147 -1.63 -0.69 -8.18
CA ILE A 147 -2.45 0.00 -9.16
C ILE A 147 -3.02 1.27 -8.53
N ASP A 148 -2.55 2.42 -8.99
CA ASP A 148 -3.06 3.73 -8.61
C ASP A 148 -4.31 4.04 -9.43
N VAL A 149 -5.46 4.13 -8.74
CA VAL A 149 -6.77 4.30 -9.36
C VAL A 149 -7.27 5.75 -9.19
N GLY A 150 -6.35 6.70 -9.28
CA GLY A 150 -6.70 8.11 -9.37
C GLY A 150 -5.61 8.99 -8.78
N GLY A 151 -5.25 10.06 -9.49
CA GLY A 151 -4.34 11.05 -8.94
C GLY A 151 -3.98 12.15 -9.94
N PRO A 152 -3.01 13.01 -9.64
CA PRO A 152 -2.63 14.13 -10.49
C PRO A 152 -1.90 13.69 -11.77
N MET A 153 -1.66 14.59 -12.72
CA MET A 153 -0.89 14.27 -13.93
C MET A 153 0.55 13.83 -13.60
N SER A 154 1.09 14.30 -12.47
CA SER A 154 2.40 13.86 -11.96
C SER A 154 2.49 12.36 -11.65
N ASN A 155 1.38 11.62 -11.50
CA ASN A 155 1.40 10.17 -11.34
C ASN A 155 2.08 9.43 -12.52
N TYR A 156 1.93 9.93 -13.75
CA TYR A 156 2.59 9.32 -14.92
C TYR A 156 4.11 9.41 -14.85
N ALA A 157 4.63 10.51 -14.28
CA ALA A 157 6.06 10.68 -14.04
C ALA A 157 6.54 9.78 -12.89
N ILE A 158 5.72 9.59 -11.85
CA ILE A 158 6.00 8.64 -10.76
C ILE A 158 6.12 7.22 -11.32
N ARG A 159 5.14 6.75 -12.10
CA ARG A 159 5.20 5.43 -12.78
C ARG A 159 6.49 5.28 -13.58
N SER A 160 6.78 6.24 -14.45
CA SER A 160 7.96 6.21 -15.33
C SER A 160 9.28 6.13 -14.54
N LYS A 161 9.35 6.77 -13.36
CA LYS A 161 10.52 6.69 -12.47
C LYS A 161 10.61 5.31 -11.81
N LEU A 162 9.50 4.81 -11.27
CA LEU A 162 9.47 3.55 -10.51
C LEU A 162 9.71 2.31 -11.40
N ASP A 163 9.29 2.34 -12.67
CA ASP A 163 9.51 1.23 -13.60
C ASP A 163 10.99 0.89 -13.82
N THR A 164 11.89 1.86 -13.59
CA THR A 164 13.34 1.70 -13.80
C THR A 164 14.08 1.06 -12.63
N THR A 165 13.42 0.89 -11.48
CA THR A 165 14.05 0.29 -10.29
C THR A 165 13.51 -1.10 -9.98
N LEU A 166 14.40 -1.93 -9.43
CA LEU A 166 14.08 -3.26 -8.92
C LEU A 166 13.45 -3.20 -7.51
N LEU A 167 13.66 -2.12 -6.77
CA LEU A 167 13.09 -1.92 -5.43
C LEU A 167 11.72 -1.23 -5.46
N ALA A 168 11.01 -1.35 -6.58
CA ALA A 168 9.61 -0.96 -6.65
C ALA A 168 8.76 -2.08 -7.25
N PRO A 169 7.51 -2.26 -6.77
CA PRO A 169 6.53 -3.10 -7.44
C PRO A 169 6.34 -2.64 -8.88
N ASN A 170 5.72 -3.47 -9.71
CA ASN A 170 5.18 -3.03 -10.99
C ASN A 170 4.08 -1.99 -10.70
N VAL A 171 4.07 -0.88 -11.43
CA VAL A 171 3.19 0.25 -11.16
C VAL A 171 2.29 0.49 -12.37
N PHE A 172 0.98 0.49 -12.14
CA PHE A 172 -0.01 0.93 -13.11
C PHE A 172 -0.73 2.14 -12.54
N VAL A 173 -0.98 3.15 -13.36
CA VAL A 173 -1.59 4.40 -12.90
C VAL A 173 -2.67 4.91 -13.83
N THR A 174 -3.60 5.63 -13.24
CA THR A 174 -4.36 6.66 -13.93
C THR A 174 -3.77 8.05 -13.64
N GLY A 175 -4.31 9.05 -14.32
CA GLY A 175 -4.09 10.45 -13.98
C GLY A 175 -5.36 11.04 -13.36
N PRO A 176 -5.67 12.32 -13.63
CA PRO A 176 -6.76 13.01 -12.95
C PRO A 176 -8.11 12.33 -13.20
N LEU A 177 -8.86 12.17 -12.12
CA LEU A 177 -10.20 11.60 -12.17
C LEU A 177 -11.13 12.56 -12.92
N VAL A 178 -11.88 12.03 -13.89
CA VAL A 178 -13.01 12.75 -14.48
C VAL A 178 -14.15 12.76 -13.46
N SER A 179 -14.60 13.93 -13.02
CA SER A 179 -15.53 14.02 -11.89
C SER A 179 -16.77 14.84 -12.17
N THR A 180 -17.90 14.43 -11.60
CA THR A 180 -19.15 15.22 -11.55
C THR A 180 -19.16 16.23 -10.39
N TYR A 181 -18.20 16.11 -9.48
CA TYR A 181 -18.08 16.91 -8.26
C TYR A 181 -16.65 17.41 -8.03
N LEU A 182 -16.49 18.64 -7.55
CA LEU A 182 -15.19 19.16 -7.13
C LEU A 182 -15.16 19.21 -5.60
N PRO A 183 -14.31 18.40 -4.95
CA PRO A 183 -14.12 18.49 -3.51
C PRO A 183 -13.37 19.80 -3.18
N PRO A 184 -13.64 20.42 -2.04
CA PRO A 184 -12.96 21.65 -1.63
C PRO A 184 -11.49 21.37 -1.25
N ASN A 185 -10.67 22.42 -1.25
CA ASN A 185 -9.33 22.45 -0.64
C ASN A 185 -8.26 21.50 -1.22
N LEU A 186 -8.50 20.85 -2.36
CA LEU A 186 -7.45 20.12 -3.07
C LEU A 186 -6.52 21.06 -3.86
N ASP A 187 -5.38 20.51 -4.29
CA ASP A 187 -4.43 21.20 -5.17
C ASP A 187 -5.13 21.70 -6.43
N LYS A 188 -4.91 22.97 -6.75
CA LYS A 188 -5.50 23.65 -7.91
C LYS A 188 -4.56 23.64 -9.13
N ASN A 189 -3.27 23.40 -8.94
CA ASN A 189 -2.26 23.44 -9.97
C ASN A 189 -2.17 22.09 -10.71
N ASP A 190 -2.05 21.00 -9.96
CA ASP A 190 -2.09 19.62 -10.50
C ASP A 190 -3.18 18.83 -9.76
N PRO A 191 -4.46 19.15 -9.98
CA PRO A 191 -5.57 18.56 -9.24
C PRO A 191 -5.67 17.05 -9.51
N PRO A 192 -5.76 16.21 -8.45
CA PRO A 192 -6.03 14.78 -8.64
C PRO A 192 -7.45 14.53 -9.17
N ILE A 193 -8.39 15.44 -8.90
CA ILE A 193 -9.80 15.32 -9.26
C ILE A 193 -10.21 16.55 -10.06
N VAL A 194 -10.67 16.36 -11.28
CA VAL A 194 -11.07 17.45 -12.18
C VAL A 194 -12.56 17.36 -12.44
N LYS A 195 -13.30 18.37 -11.95
CA LYS A 195 -14.72 18.48 -12.24
C LYS A 195 -14.92 18.91 -13.70
N VAL A 196 -15.78 18.18 -14.39
CA VAL A 196 -16.27 18.50 -15.74
C VAL A 196 -17.78 18.77 -15.69
N THR A 197 -18.26 19.60 -16.60
CA THR A 197 -19.64 20.10 -16.63
C THR A 197 -20.37 19.80 -17.93
N SER A 198 -19.66 19.25 -18.92
CA SER A 198 -20.22 18.83 -20.19
C SER A 198 -19.56 17.53 -20.68
N GLU A 199 -20.24 16.84 -21.59
CA GLU A 199 -19.69 15.69 -22.29
C GLU A 199 -18.37 16.02 -23.03
N GLN A 200 -18.28 17.21 -23.60
CA GLN A 200 -17.09 17.63 -24.33
C GLN A 200 -15.90 17.81 -23.38
N GLU A 201 -16.11 18.46 -22.23
CA GLU A 201 -15.06 18.58 -21.19
C GLU A 201 -14.61 17.21 -20.67
N ALA A 202 -15.54 16.25 -20.53
CA ALA A 202 -15.20 14.88 -20.15
C ALA A 202 -14.29 14.20 -21.20
N ARG A 203 -14.65 14.31 -22.50
CA ARG A 203 -13.82 13.81 -23.60
C ARG A 203 -12.46 14.49 -23.67
N ASP A 204 -12.42 15.80 -23.51
CA ASP A 204 -11.19 16.59 -23.57
C ASP A 204 -10.24 16.23 -22.42
N LEU A 205 -10.76 15.96 -21.22
CA LEU A 205 -9.97 15.51 -20.09
C LEU A 205 -9.38 14.10 -20.32
N VAL A 206 -10.13 13.18 -20.93
CA VAL A 206 -9.59 11.87 -21.35
C VAL A 206 -8.47 12.08 -22.39
N LYS A 207 -8.72 12.88 -23.43
CA LYS A 207 -7.74 13.18 -24.48
C LYS A 207 -6.46 13.81 -23.95
N LYS A 208 -6.57 14.69 -22.95
CA LYS A 208 -5.43 15.33 -22.28
C LYS A 208 -4.49 14.32 -21.63
N GLN A 209 -5.01 13.17 -21.20
CA GLN A 209 -4.22 12.12 -20.56
C GLN A 209 -3.52 11.20 -21.56
N LEU A 210 -4.08 11.00 -22.76
CA LEU A 210 -3.57 10.06 -23.77
C LEU A 210 -2.06 10.19 -24.11
N PRO A 211 -1.46 11.40 -24.24
CA PRO A 211 -0.02 11.53 -24.50
C PRO A 211 0.88 10.88 -23.45
N TYR A 212 0.36 10.68 -22.23
CA TYR A 212 1.06 10.08 -21.10
C TYR A 212 0.87 8.56 -21.01
N LYS A 213 0.11 7.98 -21.96
CA LYS A 213 -0.20 6.54 -22.02
C LYS A 213 -0.77 6.03 -20.69
N PRO A 214 -1.98 6.50 -20.29
CA PRO A 214 -2.67 5.96 -19.14
C PRO A 214 -2.86 4.45 -19.28
N ASP A 215 -2.78 3.72 -18.16
CA ASP A 215 -3.08 2.28 -18.15
C ASP A 215 -4.60 2.06 -18.25
N PHE A 216 -5.39 2.97 -17.68
CA PHE A 216 -6.84 3.03 -17.72
C PHE A 216 -7.32 4.44 -17.30
N ILE A 217 -8.62 4.72 -17.39
CA ILE A 217 -9.22 6.00 -16.97
C ILE A 217 -10.08 5.81 -15.74
N LYS A 218 -10.14 6.85 -14.90
CA LYS A 218 -10.93 6.86 -13.67
C LYS A 218 -12.02 7.94 -13.71
N ILE A 219 -13.24 7.55 -13.33
CA ILE A 219 -14.37 8.44 -13.12
C ILE A 219 -14.73 8.48 -11.62
N TRP A 220 -14.89 9.70 -11.08
CA TRP A 220 -15.44 9.95 -9.75
C TRP A 220 -16.90 10.39 -9.87
N TYR A 221 -17.83 9.43 -9.84
CA TYR A 221 -19.24 9.68 -10.08
C TYR A 221 -19.97 9.91 -8.77
N ILE A 222 -19.97 11.16 -8.33
CA ILE A 222 -20.65 11.58 -7.10
C ILE A 222 -22.00 12.20 -7.43
N VAL A 223 -23.03 11.76 -6.70
CA VAL A 223 -24.39 12.31 -6.76
C VAL A 223 -24.70 12.94 -5.41
N ARG A 224 -25.00 14.24 -5.39
CA ARG A 224 -25.33 14.94 -4.14
C ARG A 224 -26.75 14.62 -3.72
N GLN A 225 -27.07 14.77 -2.42
CA GLN A 225 -28.37 14.39 -1.84
C GLN A 225 -29.62 14.94 -2.57
N ASN A 226 -29.51 16.08 -3.26
CA ASN A 226 -30.62 16.72 -3.98
C ASN A 226 -30.51 16.60 -5.51
N GLU A 227 -29.62 15.75 -6.00
CA GLU A 227 -29.37 15.54 -7.43
C GLU A 227 -29.78 14.11 -7.81
N LYS A 228 -30.09 13.91 -9.09
CA LYS A 228 -30.34 12.60 -9.67
C LYS A 228 -29.15 12.19 -10.50
N ALA A 229 -28.71 10.94 -10.37
CA ALA A 229 -27.55 10.41 -11.09
C ALA A 229 -27.69 10.63 -12.60
N GLU A 230 -28.88 10.41 -13.15
CA GLU A 230 -29.22 10.51 -14.58
C GLU A 230 -28.91 11.89 -15.18
N VAL A 231 -28.88 12.95 -14.37
CA VAL A 231 -28.58 14.32 -14.83
C VAL A 231 -27.14 14.42 -15.36
N THR A 232 -26.20 13.79 -14.66
CA THR A 232 -24.77 13.83 -15.01
C THR A 232 -24.30 12.56 -15.72
N LEU A 233 -25.17 11.56 -15.90
CA LEU A 233 -24.88 10.34 -16.64
C LEU A 233 -24.35 10.58 -18.07
N PRO A 234 -24.84 11.57 -18.86
CA PRO A 234 -24.26 11.84 -20.19
C PRO A 234 -22.76 12.17 -20.13
N ILE A 235 -22.32 12.91 -19.11
CA ILE A 235 -20.90 13.25 -18.88
C ILE A 235 -20.07 11.98 -18.63
N VAL A 236 -20.58 11.11 -17.75
CA VAL A 236 -19.95 9.82 -17.43
C VAL A 236 -19.85 8.94 -18.67
N LYS A 237 -20.93 8.84 -19.45
CA LYS A 237 -20.97 8.06 -20.69
C LYS A 237 -19.97 8.58 -21.73
N ALA A 238 -19.87 9.91 -21.87
CA ALA A 238 -18.92 10.53 -22.80
C ALA A 238 -17.45 10.20 -22.46
N ALA A 239 -17.09 10.18 -21.17
CA ALA A 239 -15.77 9.73 -20.74
C ALA A 239 -15.53 8.25 -21.02
N ILE A 240 -16.54 7.39 -20.79
CA ILE A 240 -16.46 5.95 -21.08
C ILE A 240 -16.24 5.71 -22.58
N GLU A 241 -17.08 6.31 -23.42
CA GLU A 241 -17.00 6.16 -24.87
C GLU A 241 -15.65 6.61 -25.45
N GLU A 242 -15.13 7.76 -24.99
CA GLU A 242 -13.82 8.24 -25.43
C GLU A 242 -12.67 7.36 -24.93
N SER A 243 -12.77 6.82 -23.71
CA SER A 243 -11.77 5.88 -23.18
C SER A 243 -11.76 4.59 -24.00
N HIS A 244 -12.92 4.00 -24.26
CA HIS A 244 -13.08 2.78 -25.06
C HIS A 244 -12.64 2.98 -26.52
N ALA A 245 -12.93 4.15 -27.11
CA ALA A 245 -12.45 4.51 -28.45
C ALA A 245 -10.91 4.52 -28.57
N ASN A 246 -10.21 4.69 -27.44
CA ASN A 246 -8.75 4.65 -27.34
C ASN A 246 -8.23 3.34 -26.71
N GLY A 247 -9.08 2.32 -26.56
CA GLY A 247 -8.71 1.00 -26.07
C GLY A 247 -8.43 0.93 -24.55
N LEU A 248 -8.90 1.92 -23.78
CA LEU A 248 -8.67 2.02 -22.34
C LEU A 248 -9.90 1.55 -21.56
N LYS A 249 -9.69 0.75 -20.52
CA LYS A 249 -10.72 0.42 -19.53
C LYS A 249 -11.07 1.63 -18.66
N VAL A 250 -12.24 1.60 -18.04
CA VAL A 250 -12.71 2.64 -17.12
C VAL A 250 -13.06 2.09 -15.75
N ALA A 251 -12.39 2.62 -14.73
CA ALA A 251 -12.77 2.46 -13.33
C ALA A 251 -13.74 3.56 -12.91
N VAL A 252 -14.76 3.21 -12.12
CA VAL A 252 -15.74 4.16 -11.60
C VAL A 252 -15.89 4.02 -10.10
N HIS A 253 -15.84 5.14 -9.39
CA HIS A 253 -16.34 5.26 -8.03
C HIS A 253 -17.83 5.60 -8.12
N ALA A 254 -18.67 4.73 -7.56
CA ALA A 254 -20.11 4.94 -7.44
C ALA A 254 -20.63 4.10 -6.26
N THR A 255 -20.71 4.69 -5.06
CA THR A 255 -21.01 3.94 -3.83
C THR A 255 -22.51 3.78 -3.56
N GLN A 256 -23.37 4.53 -4.26
CA GLN A 256 -24.82 4.30 -4.22
C GLN A 256 -25.24 3.29 -5.28
N TYR A 257 -26.12 2.35 -4.91
CA TYR A 257 -26.60 1.27 -5.78
C TYR A 257 -27.12 1.78 -7.13
N GLU A 258 -27.96 2.80 -7.15
CA GLU A 258 -28.54 3.32 -8.40
C GLU A 258 -27.47 3.96 -9.31
N THR A 259 -26.55 4.72 -8.71
CA THR A 259 -25.42 5.33 -9.42
C THR A 259 -24.51 4.27 -10.03
N ALA A 260 -24.19 3.21 -9.26
CA ALA A 260 -23.38 2.09 -9.72
C ALA A 260 -24.06 1.33 -10.88
N LYS A 261 -25.36 1.05 -10.75
CA LYS A 261 -26.16 0.39 -11.79
C LYS A 261 -26.15 1.18 -13.10
N LEU A 262 -26.30 2.51 -13.03
CA LEU A 262 -26.22 3.39 -14.20
C LEU A 262 -24.82 3.39 -14.82
N ALA A 263 -23.77 3.52 -14.01
CA ALA A 263 -22.39 3.55 -14.49
C ALA A 263 -21.98 2.24 -15.19
N VAL A 264 -22.31 1.09 -14.59
CA VAL A 264 -22.06 -0.24 -15.16
C VAL A 264 -22.89 -0.46 -16.43
N SER A 265 -24.15 -0.03 -16.42
CA SER A 265 -25.00 -0.09 -17.63
C SER A 265 -24.41 0.73 -18.78
N ALA A 266 -23.83 1.89 -18.47
CA ALA A 266 -23.16 2.77 -19.42
C ALA A 266 -21.80 2.24 -19.93
N GLY A 267 -21.26 1.17 -19.32
CA GLY A 267 -20.06 0.49 -19.79
C GLY A 267 -18.83 0.62 -18.91
N ALA A 268 -18.97 1.03 -17.64
CA ALA A 268 -17.84 0.99 -16.72
C ALA A 268 -17.31 -0.45 -16.54
N ASP A 269 -16.00 -0.63 -16.70
CA ASP A 269 -15.32 -1.94 -16.68
C ASP A 269 -14.97 -2.39 -15.26
N ILE A 270 -14.67 -1.43 -14.37
CA ILE A 270 -14.22 -1.69 -13.00
C ILE A 270 -15.08 -0.86 -12.05
N LEU A 271 -15.88 -1.51 -11.21
CA LEU A 271 -16.57 -0.89 -10.10
C LEU A 271 -15.67 -0.95 -8.87
N VAL A 272 -15.18 0.21 -8.43
CA VAL A 272 -14.41 0.30 -7.19
C VAL A 272 -15.26 0.79 -6.04
N HIS A 273 -14.85 0.33 -4.87
CA HIS A 273 -15.59 0.33 -3.63
C HIS A 273 -16.91 -0.41 -3.77
N SER A 274 -17.25 -1.20 -2.76
CA SER A 274 -18.60 -1.77 -2.69
C SER A 274 -19.63 -0.64 -2.62
N VAL A 275 -20.81 -0.87 -3.21
CA VAL A 275 -21.97 -0.06 -2.85
C VAL A 275 -22.28 -0.26 -1.37
N ASP A 276 -22.66 0.81 -0.69
CA ASP A 276 -22.77 0.86 0.78
C ASP A 276 -24.19 1.14 1.28
N ASP A 277 -25.12 1.49 0.38
CA ASP A 277 -26.49 1.88 0.72
C ASP A 277 -27.52 0.75 0.61
N LYS A 278 -27.28 -0.27 -0.24
CA LYS A 278 -28.17 -1.42 -0.42
C LYS A 278 -27.43 -2.73 -0.75
N PRO A 279 -28.02 -3.90 -0.43
CA PRO A 279 -27.54 -5.18 -0.92
C PRO A 279 -27.53 -5.30 -2.46
N LEU A 280 -26.58 -6.03 -3.03
CA LEU A 280 -26.55 -6.41 -4.45
C LEU A 280 -27.63 -7.46 -4.73
N ASP A 281 -28.75 -7.05 -5.30
CA ASP A 281 -29.80 -7.96 -5.76
C ASP A 281 -29.41 -8.74 -7.03
N ASN A 282 -30.27 -9.68 -7.43
CA ASN A 282 -30.04 -10.52 -8.60
C ASN A 282 -29.86 -9.71 -9.89
N ASP A 283 -30.59 -8.61 -10.06
CA ASP A 283 -30.50 -7.76 -11.25
C ASP A 283 -29.12 -7.10 -11.34
N MET A 284 -28.60 -6.57 -10.23
CA MET A 284 -27.27 -5.98 -10.19
C MET A 284 -26.19 -7.03 -10.40
N LEU A 285 -26.31 -8.21 -9.77
CA LEU A 285 -25.35 -9.30 -9.94
C LEU A 285 -25.32 -9.80 -11.40
N GLN A 286 -26.48 -9.94 -12.03
CA GLN A 286 -26.58 -10.29 -13.45
C GLN A 286 -25.99 -9.21 -14.34
N LEU A 287 -26.24 -7.93 -14.03
CA LEU A 287 -25.67 -6.81 -14.75
C LEU A 287 -24.13 -6.85 -14.70
N LEU A 288 -23.55 -6.88 -13.49
CA LEU A 288 -22.09 -6.97 -13.28
C LEU A 288 -21.48 -8.16 -14.03
N LYS A 289 -22.13 -9.33 -13.96
CA LYS A 289 -21.67 -10.53 -14.66
C LYS A 289 -21.74 -10.40 -16.18
N SER A 290 -22.85 -9.87 -16.72
CA SER A 290 -23.06 -9.70 -18.16
C SER A 290 -22.09 -8.69 -18.77
N LYS A 291 -21.71 -7.67 -18.00
CA LYS A 291 -20.73 -6.65 -18.37
C LYS A 291 -19.29 -7.06 -18.07
N GLN A 292 -19.09 -8.23 -17.46
CA GLN A 292 -17.79 -8.72 -16.99
C GLN A 292 -17.07 -7.69 -16.11
N THR A 293 -17.83 -6.94 -15.32
CA THR A 293 -17.31 -5.87 -14.47
C THR A 293 -16.41 -6.44 -13.39
N VAL A 294 -15.24 -5.84 -13.23
CA VAL A 294 -14.32 -6.11 -12.12
C VAL A 294 -14.85 -5.44 -10.86
N TYR A 295 -14.83 -6.14 -9.73
CA TYR A 295 -15.34 -5.64 -8.46
C TYR A 295 -14.22 -5.51 -7.43
N ILE A 296 -13.96 -4.29 -6.95
CA ILE A 296 -12.93 -4.01 -5.91
C ILE A 296 -13.63 -3.44 -4.67
N PRO A 297 -13.68 -4.14 -3.52
CA PRO A 297 -14.58 -3.80 -2.43
C PRO A 297 -14.12 -2.66 -1.51
N THR A 298 -12.81 -2.52 -1.25
CA THR A 298 -12.19 -1.53 -0.34
C THR A 298 -12.92 -1.42 1.01
N LEU A 299 -13.00 -2.52 1.74
CA LEU A 299 -13.83 -2.70 2.93
C LEU A 299 -13.38 -1.87 4.14
N THR A 300 -12.10 -1.50 4.19
CA THR A 300 -11.48 -1.00 5.43
C THR A 300 -11.36 0.53 5.53
N VAL A 301 -11.62 1.25 4.45
CA VAL A 301 -11.40 2.71 4.35
C VAL A 301 -12.14 3.49 5.43
N MET A 302 -13.46 3.27 5.57
CA MET A 302 -14.28 4.01 6.53
C MET A 302 -13.95 3.67 7.99
N ASP A 303 -13.51 2.44 8.28
CA ASP A 303 -13.00 2.09 9.61
C ASP A 303 -11.75 2.92 9.94
N GLY A 304 -10.84 3.13 8.99
CA GLY A 304 -9.68 4.02 9.12
C GLY A 304 -10.05 5.46 9.50
N TYR A 305 -11.04 6.04 8.81
CA TYR A 305 -11.59 7.36 9.16
C TYR A 305 -12.22 7.38 10.55
N HIS A 306 -13.10 6.43 10.85
CA HIS A 306 -13.79 6.37 12.14
C HIS A 306 -12.80 6.23 13.30
N ARG A 307 -11.80 5.35 13.19
CA ARG A 307 -10.78 5.18 14.24
C ARG A 307 -9.94 6.42 14.44
N THR A 308 -9.55 7.07 13.35
CA THR A 308 -8.83 8.35 13.42
C THR A 308 -9.66 9.41 14.13
N PHE A 309 -10.90 9.66 13.73
CA PHE A 309 -11.68 10.74 14.34
C PHE A 309 -12.25 10.41 15.71
N THR A 310 -12.38 9.13 16.06
CA THR A 310 -12.77 8.70 17.41
C THR A 310 -11.58 8.48 18.34
N GLN A 311 -10.34 8.49 17.82
CA GLN A 311 -9.09 8.16 18.53
C GLN A 311 -9.15 6.78 19.21
N GLN A 312 -9.76 5.81 18.53
CA GLN A 312 -9.93 4.43 19.00
C GLN A 312 -9.24 3.46 18.03
N PHE A 313 -7.92 3.38 18.15
CA PHE A 313 -7.09 2.55 17.30
C PHE A 313 -7.04 1.09 17.78
N ASN A 314 -6.91 0.19 16.83
CA ASN A 314 -6.64 -1.24 17.02
C ASN A 314 -5.39 -1.64 16.22
N PHE A 315 -4.35 -0.79 16.24
CA PHE A 315 -3.11 -1.10 15.53
C PHE A 315 -2.55 -2.42 16.03
N THR A 316 -2.15 -3.23 15.07
CA THR A 316 -1.46 -4.49 15.30
C THR A 316 0.05 -4.27 15.21
N THR A 317 0.83 -5.25 15.68
CA THR A 317 2.28 -5.25 15.45
C THR A 317 2.63 -5.20 13.96
N HIS A 318 1.80 -5.78 13.08
CA HIS A 318 1.94 -5.66 11.62
C HIS A 318 1.82 -4.19 11.17
N ASP A 319 0.79 -3.47 11.60
CA ASP A 319 0.62 -2.05 11.26
C ASP A 319 1.82 -1.22 11.68
N LEU A 320 2.29 -1.42 12.91
CA LEU A 320 3.41 -0.66 13.50
C LEU A 320 4.75 -1.00 12.83
N THR A 321 4.89 -2.20 12.27
CA THR A 321 6.09 -2.66 11.56
C THR A 321 6.12 -2.13 10.13
N TYR A 322 5.03 -2.31 9.38
CA TYR A 322 5.02 -2.13 7.93
C TYR A 322 4.47 -0.78 7.46
N SER A 323 3.73 -0.03 8.29
CA SER A 323 3.32 1.34 7.94
C SER A 323 4.49 2.31 8.03
N ASN A 324 4.47 3.38 7.26
CA ASN A 324 5.41 4.48 7.49
C ASN A 324 5.14 5.07 8.89
N PRO A 325 6.14 5.11 9.79
CA PRO A 325 5.89 5.42 11.19
C PRO A 325 5.50 6.89 11.40
N PHE A 326 5.91 7.81 10.53
CA PHE A 326 5.51 9.21 10.66
C PHE A 326 4.04 9.38 10.28
N MET A 327 3.62 8.83 9.14
CA MET A 327 2.23 8.96 8.69
C MET A 327 1.25 8.25 9.61
N LEU A 328 1.59 7.04 10.07
CA LEU A 328 0.80 6.33 11.09
C LEU A 328 0.70 7.15 12.39
N GLY A 329 1.80 7.79 12.80
CA GLY A 329 1.86 8.63 13.99
C GLY A 329 0.89 9.82 13.92
N THR A 330 0.79 10.48 12.76
CA THR A 330 -0.08 11.66 12.58
C THR A 330 -1.55 11.39 12.89
N LEU A 331 -2.01 10.14 12.82
CA LEU A 331 -3.41 9.77 13.09
C LEU A 331 -3.82 10.10 14.53
N MET A 332 -2.86 10.16 15.46
CA MET A 332 -3.10 10.49 16.86
C MET A 332 -3.11 12.01 17.13
N ASP A 333 -2.77 12.86 16.15
CA ASP A 333 -2.53 14.29 16.38
C ASP A 333 -3.82 15.06 16.70
N ILE A 334 -4.95 14.69 16.09
CA ILE A 334 -6.16 15.54 16.03
C ILE A 334 -6.68 15.97 17.40
N GLN A 335 -6.60 15.10 18.42
CA GLN A 335 -7.04 15.41 19.78
C GLN A 335 -6.09 16.36 20.54
N HIS A 336 -4.87 16.56 20.02
CA HIS A 336 -3.82 17.38 20.61
C HIS A 336 -3.60 18.70 19.86
N LEU A 337 -4.37 18.99 18.81
CA LEU A 337 -4.24 20.24 18.03
C LEU A 337 -4.76 21.47 18.80
N GLY A 338 -5.68 21.30 19.74
CA GLY A 338 -6.23 22.38 20.56
C GLY A 338 -6.73 23.56 19.71
N ASN A 339 -6.31 24.77 20.06
CA ASN A 339 -6.74 26.01 19.39
C ASN A 339 -6.07 26.24 18.02
N LYS A 340 -5.25 25.31 17.51
CA LYS A 340 -4.62 25.42 16.18
C LYS A 340 -5.60 25.15 15.03
N VAL A 341 -6.76 24.57 15.33
CA VAL A 341 -7.83 24.28 14.38
C VAL A 341 -9.06 25.15 14.66
N PRO A 342 -9.83 25.54 13.64
CA PRO A 342 -10.96 26.46 13.79
C PRO A 342 -12.24 25.79 14.32
N PHE A 343 -12.17 24.54 14.79
CA PHE A 343 -13.30 23.74 15.23
C PHE A 343 -13.02 23.04 16.57
N ASP A 344 -14.11 22.75 17.30
CA ASP A 344 -14.05 21.97 18.52
C ASP A 344 -13.99 20.47 18.19
N TYR A 345 -12.80 19.88 18.33
CA TYR A 345 -12.57 18.45 18.08
C TYR A 345 -13.49 17.55 18.91
N PHE A 346 -13.71 17.84 20.19
CA PHE A 346 -14.52 16.99 21.07
C PHE A 346 -15.99 17.00 20.67
N LYS A 347 -16.51 18.12 20.15
CA LYS A 347 -17.84 18.16 19.53
C LYS A 347 -17.89 17.44 18.19
N MET A 348 -16.84 17.58 17.37
CA MET A 348 -16.75 16.89 16.07
C MET A 348 -16.70 15.37 16.23
N ARG A 349 -15.91 14.87 17.18
CA ARG A 349 -15.72 13.45 17.50
C ARG A 349 -17.05 12.71 17.69
N ASN A 350 -18.03 13.36 18.33
CA ASN A 350 -19.35 12.76 18.61
C ASN A 350 -20.19 12.46 17.36
N ARG A 351 -19.77 12.93 16.17
CA ARG A 351 -20.41 12.60 14.88
C ARG A 351 -19.94 11.26 14.31
N PHE A 352 -18.87 10.70 14.84
CA PHE A 352 -18.28 9.46 14.37
C PHE A 352 -18.49 8.36 15.40
N HIS A 353 -18.72 7.14 14.92
CA HIS A 353 -18.77 5.95 15.75
C HIS A 353 -18.09 4.79 15.02
N ILE A 354 -17.44 3.91 15.77
CA ILE A 354 -16.96 2.64 15.23
C ILE A 354 -18.15 1.66 15.32
N PRO A 355 -18.62 1.08 14.20
CA PRO A 355 -19.68 0.08 14.25
C PRO A 355 -19.31 -1.11 15.15
N ALA A 356 -20.25 -1.59 15.96
CA ALA A 356 -19.99 -2.60 16.99
C ALA A 356 -19.97 -4.06 16.46
N LYS A 357 -20.51 -4.33 15.26
CA LYS A 357 -20.58 -5.67 14.64
C LYS A 357 -20.50 -5.60 13.11
N GLU A 358 -20.15 -6.76 12.57
CA GLU A 358 -19.62 -7.04 11.22
C GLU A 358 -20.64 -7.03 10.07
N ASP A 359 -21.93 -6.78 10.28
CA ASP A 359 -22.87 -6.76 9.15
C ASP A 359 -22.92 -5.37 8.50
N THR A 360 -21.82 -5.00 7.84
CA THR A 360 -21.84 -3.92 6.85
C THR A 360 -22.39 -4.47 5.53
N ILE A 361 -23.23 -3.68 4.86
CA ILE A 361 -23.77 -4.01 3.52
C ILE A 361 -22.64 -4.40 2.56
N MET A 362 -21.46 -3.79 2.69
CA MET A 362 -20.30 -4.08 1.84
C MET A 362 -19.74 -5.50 2.00
N LEU A 363 -19.70 -6.04 3.23
CA LEU A 363 -19.27 -7.42 3.48
C LEU A 363 -20.26 -8.42 2.88
N ALA A 364 -21.56 -8.19 3.08
CA ALA A 364 -22.61 -9.00 2.46
C ALA A 364 -22.53 -8.94 0.91
N ASN A 365 -22.31 -7.74 0.36
CA ASN A 365 -22.19 -7.52 -1.08
C ASN A 365 -20.97 -8.21 -1.68
N LEU A 366 -19.83 -8.18 -1.00
CA LEU A 366 -18.65 -8.91 -1.44
C LEU A 366 -18.93 -10.41 -1.54
N LYS A 367 -19.58 -11.00 -0.53
CA LYS A 367 -19.96 -12.41 -0.53
C LYS A 367 -20.89 -12.74 -1.70
N LEU A 368 -21.93 -11.93 -1.91
CA LEU A 368 -22.87 -12.09 -3.03
C LEU A 368 -22.17 -12.00 -4.39
N ALA A 369 -21.27 -11.03 -4.54
CA ALA A 369 -20.51 -10.85 -5.78
C ALA A 369 -19.61 -12.05 -6.08
N GLN A 370 -18.88 -12.55 -5.07
CA GLN A 370 -18.04 -13.74 -5.21
C GLN A 370 -18.88 -14.98 -5.58
N GLN A 371 -19.99 -15.22 -4.89
CA GLN A 371 -20.88 -16.36 -5.16
C GLN A 371 -21.53 -16.30 -6.55
N ALA A 372 -21.82 -15.11 -7.07
CA ALA A 372 -22.32 -14.91 -8.43
C ALA A 372 -21.26 -15.17 -9.52
N GLY A 373 -19.98 -15.31 -9.13
CA GLY A 373 -18.84 -15.50 -10.02
C GLY A 373 -18.37 -14.20 -10.69
N ILE A 374 -18.64 -13.05 -10.07
CA ILE A 374 -18.07 -11.76 -10.50
C ILE A 374 -16.56 -11.76 -10.22
N LEU A 375 -15.77 -11.11 -11.08
CA LEU A 375 -14.33 -11.06 -10.93
C LEU A 375 -13.95 -10.10 -9.78
N VAL A 376 -13.87 -10.65 -8.57
CA VAL A 376 -13.43 -9.93 -7.37
C VAL A 376 -11.92 -9.77 -7.36
N VAL A 377 -11.47 -8.55 -7.07
CA VAL A 377 -10.07 -8.15 -7.00
C VAL A 377 -9.82 -7.41 -5.67
N ALA A 378 -8.71 -7.73 -5.00
CA ALA A 378 -8.34 -7.07 -3.74
C ALA A 378 -7.72 -5.70 -3.99
N GLY A 379 -8.11 -4.70 -3.20
CA GLY A 379 -7.56 -3.35 -3.27
C GLY A 379 -7.95 -2.54 -2.04
N THR A 380 -7.05 -1.69 -1.56
CA THR A 380 -7.18 -1.05 -0.23
C THR A 380 -7.79 0.33 -0.24
N ASP A 381 -7.64 1.05 -1.35
CA ASP A 381 -7.73 2.52 -1.39
C ASP A 381 -6.66 3.20 -0.51
N ALA A 382 -5.48 2.57 -0.38
CA ALA A 382 -4.41 3.09 0.47
C ALA A 382 -3.95 4.47 0.05
N GLY A 383 -3.70 5.32 1.05
CA GLY A 383 -3.52 6.75 0.90
C GLY A 383 -4.58 7.53 1.68
N ASN A 384 -5.80 7.00 1.81
CA ASN A 384 -6.84 7.62 2.63
C ASN A 384 -6.50 7.68 4.12
N ILE A 385 -7.12 8.60 4.86
CA ILE A 385 -6.89 8.75 6.31
C ILE A 385 -7.07 7.40 7.03
N GLY A 386 -6.00 6.92 7.67
CA GLY A 386 -6.00 5.67 8.42
C GLY A 386 -5.83 4.40 7.56
N THR A 387 -5.76 4.53 6.23
CA THR A 387 -5.49 3.43 5.29
C THR A 387 -4.07 3.57 4.77
N GLN A 388 -3.13 2.92 5.46
CA GLN A 388 -1.69 3.04 5.21
C GLN A 388 -1.27 2.25 3.96
N HIS A 389 -0.35 2.82 3.18
CA HIS A 389 0.31 2.08 2.10
C HIS A 389 0.96 0.79 2.61
N ALA A 390 0.82 -0.27 1.83
CA ALA A 390 1.25 -1.64 2.09
C ALA A 390 0.58 -2.32 3.31
N ALA A 391 0.69 -1.74 4.50
CA ALA A 391 0.24 -2.39 5.74
C ALA A 391 -1.26 -2.67 5.76
N SER A 392 -2.09 -1.75 5.26
CA SER A 392 -3.56 -1.92 5.25
C SER A 392 -4.03 -3.03 4.31
N PHE A 393 -3.20 -3.53 3.39
CA PHE A 393 -3.57 -4.63 2.51
C PHE A 393 -3.94 -5.90 3.29
N GLN A 394 -3.20 -6.22 4.36
CA GLN A 394 -3.54 -7.37 5.20
C GLN A 394 -4.91 -7.22 5.86
N LYS A 395 -5.26 -6.01 6.33
CA LYS A 395 -6.58 -5.75 6.91
C LYS A 395 -7.69 -5.93 5.89
N GLU A 396 -7.47 -5.51 4.65
CA GLU A 396 -8.40 -5.74 3.56
C GLU A 396 -8.61 -7.24 3.30
N LEU A 397 -7.53 -8.03 3.23
CA LEU A 397 -7.62 -9.49 3.04
C LEU A 397 -8.38 -10.17 4.19
N PHE A 398 -8.15 -9.76 5.44
CA PHE A 398 -8.89 -10.29 6.59
C PHE A 398 -10.36 -9.85 6.60
N ALA A 399 -10.68 -8.63 6.15
CA ALA A 399 -12.06 -8.19 5.97
C ALA A 399 -12.76 -9.01 4.85
N MET A 400 -12.05 -9.36 3.77
CA MET A 400 -12.56 -10.28 2.76
C MET A 400 -12.82 -11.68 3.32
N GLN A 401 -11.93 -12.19 4.20
CA GLN A 401 -12.13 -13.46 4.90
C GLN A 401 -13.36 -13.42 5.83
N GLN A 402 -13.53 -12.32 6.56
CA GLN A 402 -14.69 -12.06 7.42
C GLN A 402 -16.01 -12.00 6.62
N ALA A 403 -15.98 -11.48 5.39
CA ALA A 403 -17.12 -11.58 4.46
C ALA A 403 -17.47 -13.03 4.06
N GLY A 404 -16.61 -14.01 4.36
CA GLY A 404 -16.82 -15.43 4.10
C GLY A 404 -16.14 -15.95 2.84
N LEU A 405 -15.18 -15.22 2.28
CA LEU A 405 -14.33 -15.73 1.20
C LEU A 405 -13.33 -16.75 1.75
N SER A 406 -13.05 -17.80 0.98
CA SER A 406 -11.99 -18.75 1.33
C SER A 406 -10.60 -18.15 1.12
N ASN A 407 -9.57 -18.72 1.74
CA ASN A 407 -8.18 -18.30 1.49
C ASN A 407 -7.80 -18.43 0.00
N TRP A 408 -8.37 -19.40 -0.72
CA TRP A 408 -8.18 -19.51 -2.16
C TRP A 408 -8.80 -18.36 -2.94
N ASP A 409 -10.02 -17.94 -2.58
CA ASP A 409 -10.67 -16.79 -3.20
C ASP A 409 -9.84 -15.51 -3.00
N ILE A 410 -9.32 -15.32 -1.78
CA ILE A 410 -8.52 -14.15 -1.38
C ILE A 410 -7.16 -14.14 -2.09
N ILE A 411 -6.44 -15.26 -2.10
CA ILE A 411 -5.16 -15.37 -2.81
C ILE A 411 -5.38 -15.09 -4.30
N ARG A 412 -6.46 -15.62 -4.90
CA ARG A 412 -6.77 -15.36 -6.31
C ARG A 412 -7.16 -13.91 -6.56
N SER A 413 -7.94 -13.28 -5.68
CA SER A 413 -8.31 -11.86 -5.79
C SER A 413 -7.10 -10.94 -5.74
N ALA A 414 -6.08 -11.31 -4.97
CA ALA A 414 -4.82 -10.58 -4.83
C ALA A 414 -3.76 -10.98 -5.87
N THR A 415 -4.01 -11.94 -6.77
CA THR A 415 -3.02 -12.40 -7.77
C THR A 415 -3.63 -12.47 -9.17
N ILE A 416 -4.07 -13.66 -9.62
CA ILE A 416 -4.51 -13.87 -10.98
C ILE A 416 -5.76 -13.07 -11.34
N ASN A 417 -6.70 -12.86 -10.42
CA ASN A 417 -7.89 -12.07 -10.72
C ASN A 417 -7.51 -10.59 -10.91
N ALA A 418 -6.57 -10.06 -10.13
CA ALA A 418 -6.07 -8.70 -10.31
C ALA A 418 -5.42 -8.54 -11.70
N ALA A 419 -4.53 -9.47 -12.06
CA ALA A 419 -3.91 -9.49 -13.38
C ALA A 419 -4.96 -9.56 -14.51
N LYS A 420 -6.00 -10.39 -14.37
CA LYS A 420 -7.11 -10.47 -15.36
C LYS A 420 -7.95 -9.20 -15.41
N GLY A 421 -8.28 -8.65 -14.25
CA GLY A 421 -9.11 -7.46 -14.11
C GLY A 421 -8.53 -6.26 -14.85
N PHE A 422 -7.20 -6.15 -14.84
CA PHE A 422 -6.47 -5.06 -15.51
C PHE A 422 -5.83 -5.48 -16.85
N GLY A 423 -5.98 -6.73 -17.30
CA GLY A 423 -5.51 -7.18 -18.63
C GLY A 423 -4.02 -7.52 -18.73
N HIS A 424 -3.40 -7.85 -17.60
CA HIS A 424 -1.97 -8.20 -17.46
C HIS A 424 -1.74 -9.69 -17.14
N ASP A 425 -2.76 -10.54 -17.24
CA ASP A 425 -2.68 -11.97 -16.92
C ASP A 425 -1.83 -12.80 -17.89
N LYS A 426 -1.42 -12.24 -19.03
CA LYS A 426 -0.42 -12.84 -19.92
C LYS A 426 0.98 -12.83 -19.31
N ASP A 427 1.30 -11.82 -18.52
CA ASP A 427 2.64 -11.61 -17.97
C ASP A 427 2.72 -11.82 -16.46
N HIS A 428 1.62 -11.65 -15.71
CA HIS A 428 1.63 -11.67 -14.24
C HIS A 428 0.51 -12.53 -13.63
N GLY A 429 0.56 -12.69 -12.30
CA GLY A 429 -0.53 -13.22 -11.48
C GLY A 429 -0.57 -14.75 -11.32
N SER A 430 0.34 -15.51 -11.93
CA SER A 430 0.45 -16.96 -11.74
C SER A 430 1.86 -17.49 -12.04
N ILE A 431 2.16 -18.70 -11.57
CA ILE A 431 3.44 -19.40 -11.82
C ILE A 431 3.30 -20.27 -13.07
N GLU A 432 3.47 -19.66 -14.25
CA GLU A 432 3.37 -20.33 -15.54
C GLU A 432 4.53 -19.93 -16.44
N LYS A 433 4.93 -20.84 -17.35
CA LYS A 433 6.00 -20.58 -18.32
C LYS A 433 5.68 -19.34 -19.16
N GLY A 434 6.67 -18.46 -19.31
CA GLY A 434 6.60 -17.22 -20.07
C GLY A 434 6.30 -15.98 -19.22
N LYS A 435 5.71 -16.15 -18.02
CA LYS A 435 5.34 -15.04 -17.14
C LYS A 435 6.54 -14.44 -16.40
N MET A 436 6.39 -13.19 -15.96
CA MET A 436 7.36 -12.51 -15.11
C MET A 436 7.48 -13.25 -13.77
N ALA A 437 8.71 -13.36 -13.28
CA ALA A 437 9.02 -13.95 -12.00
C ALA A 437 8.87 -12.93 -10.87
N ASP A 438 7.61 -12.66 -10.53
CA ASP A 438 7.19 -11.93 -9.33
C ASP A 438 6.59 -12.96 -8.38
N LEU A 439 7.39 -13.49 -7.45
CA LEU A 439 7.10 -14.67 -6.64
C LEU A 439 7.48 -14.46 -5.18
N LEU A 440 6.72 -15.09 -4.29
CA LEU A 440 6.96 -15.12 -2.85
C LEU A 440 7.32 -16.54 -2.44
N LEU A 441 8.51 -16.71 -1.84
CA LEU A 441 8.88 -17.94 -1.14
C LEU A 441 8.52 -17.77 0.33
N LEU A 442 7.61 -18.61 0.82
CA LEU A 442 7.00 -18.52 2.13
C LEU A 442 7.35 -19.73 3.00
N ASP A 443 7.50 -19.49 4.30
CA ASP A 443 7.77 -20.53 5.29
C ASP A 443 6.52 -21.36 5.65
N ILE A 444 5.33 -20.77 5.48
CA ILE A 444 4.04 -21.40 5.79
C ILE A 444 3.16 -21.39 4.55
N ASP A 445 2.29 -22.40 4.43
CA ASP A 445 1.29 -22.50 3.36
C ASP A 445 0.33 -21.31 3.41
N PRO A 446 0.30 -20.42 2.40
CA PRO A 446 -0.55 -19.24 2.41
C PRO A 446 -2.05 -19.59 2.40
N VAL A 447 -2.41 -20.81 1.98
CA VAL A 447 -3.79 -21.30 2.02
C VAL A 447 -4.21 -21.63 3.46
N LYS A 448 -3.26 -21.84 4.37
CA LYS A 448 -3.53 -22.07 5.81
C LYS A 448 -3.37 -20.80 6.64
N ASP A 449 -2.45 -19.93 6.27
CA ASP A 449 -2.18 -18.67 6.98
C ASP A 449 -1.94 -17.52 5.98
N LEU A 450 -2.86 -16.56 5.97
CA LEU A 450 -2.80 -15.37 5.11
C LEU A 450 -1.86 -14.27 5.65
N ASN A 451 -1.10 -14.52 6.73
CA ASN A 451 -0.09 -13.59 7.22
C ASN A 451 1.20 -13.62 6.36
N ILE A 452 1.05 -13.26 5.08
CA ILE A 452 2.12 -13.27 4.08
C ILE A 452 3.37 -12.50 4.53
N PRO A 453 3.28 -11.28 5.08
CA PRO A 453 4.47 -10.51 5.46
C PRO A 453 5.29 -11.20 6.56
N ALA A 454 4.63 -11.83 7.55
CA ALA A 454 5.30 -12.55 8.61
C ALA A 454 5.95 -13.86 8.13
N ASN A 455 5.40 -14.46 7.07
CA ASN A 455 5.83 -15.74 6.52
C ASN A 455 6.77 -15.60 5.31
N LEU A 456 7.06 -14.37 4.87
CA LEU A 456 7.89 -14.11 3.70
C LEU A 456 9.36 -14.38 3.99
N HIS A 457 9.90 -15.43 3.38
CA HIS A 457 11.31 -15.80 3.48
C HIS A 457 12.15 -15.07 2.44
N THR A 458 11.73 -15.15 1.17
CA THR A 458 12.46 -14.57 0.04
C THR A 458 11.47 -14.03 -0.98
N LEU A 459 11.72 -12.81 -1.43
CA LEU A 459 11.04 -12.20 -2.55
C LEU A 459 11.84 -12.48 -3.82
N ILE A 460 11.17 -12.92 -4.87
CA ILE A 460 11.70 -12.90 -6.23
C ILE A 460 10.89 -11.87 -7.00
N HIS A 461 11.51 -10.77 -7.42
CA HIS A 461 10.80 -9.69 -8.11
C HIS A 461 11.53 -9.34 -9.40
N LYS A 462 10.81 -9.32 -10.53
CA LYS A 462 11.42 -9.21 -11.87
C LYS A 462 12.60 -10.20 -12.05
N GLY A 463 12.50 -11.38 -11.43
CA GLY A 463 13.52 -12.45 -11.38
C GLY A 463 14.69 -12.24 -10.42
N ALA A 464 14.83 -11.10 -9.77
CA ALA A 464 15.88 -10.87 -8.80
C ALA A 464 15.50 -11.42 -7.42
N VAL A 465 16.46 -12.08 -6.77
CA VAL A 465 16.28 -12.72 -5.47
C VAL A 465 16.64 -11.72 -4.37
N ILE A 466 15.68 -11.40 -3.51
CA ILE A 466 15.82 -10.41 -2.44
C ILE A 466 15.37 -11.04 -1.11
N GLN A 467 16.22 -10.98 -0.10
CA GLN A 467 15.86 -11.49 1.23
C GLN A 467 14.86 -10.54 1.90
N ALA A 468 13.81 -11.07 2.52
CA ALA A 468 12.73 -10.26 3.08
C ALA A 468 13.23 -9.19 4.09
N LYS A 469 14.19 -9.58 4.93
CA LYS A 469 14.85 -8.70 5.92
C LYS A 469 15.60 -7.51 5.34
N GLU A 470 15.87 -7.50 4.03
CA GLU A 470 16.65 -6.46 3.36
C GLU A 470 15.78 -5.40 2.68
N LEU A 471 14.45 -5.62 2.63
CA LEU A 471 13.51 -4.78 1.90
C LEU A 471 13.28 -3.45 2.63
N ILE A 472 13.03 -3.48 3.93
CA ILE A 472 12.91 -2.26 4.75
C ILE A 472 14.21 -2.07 5.52
N THR A 473 14.87 -0.93 5.31
CA THR A 473 16.03 -0.50 6.11
C THR A 473 15.64 0.75 6.88
N PRO A 474 15.15 0.62 8.13
CA PRO A 474 14.71 1.77 8.92
C PRO A 474 15.88 2.72 9.21
N THR A 475 15.65 4.03 9.07
CA THR A 475 16.58 5.04 9.56
C THR A 475 16.57 5.07 11.10
N PRO A 476 17.59 5.64 11.75
CA PRO A 476 17.57 5.89 13.20
C PRO A 476 16.30 6.63 13.64
N GLU A 477 15.86 7.62 12.87
CA GLU A 477 14.66 8.39 13.13
C GLU A 477 13.39 7.54 13.08
N MET A 478 13.27 6.67 12.08
CA MET A 478 12.12 5.78 11.93
C MET A 478 12.00 4.81 13.10
N LEU A 479 13.12 4.26 13.61
CA LEU A 479 13.13 3.37 14.77
C LEU A 479 12.58 4.06 16.03
N VAL A 480 12.98 5.32 16.24
CA VAL A 480 12.50 6.13 17.37
C VAL A 480 11.04 6.54 17.19
N GLN A 481 10.60 6.81 15.96
CA GLN A 481 9.17 7.04 15.69
C GLN A 481 8.32 5.77 15.88
N GLN A 482 8.82 4.60 15.48
CA GLN A 482 8.14 3.31 15.66
C GLN A 482 7.89 3.00 17.14
N GLN A 483 8.92 3.15 17.98
CA GLN A 483 8.74 2.91 19.42
C GLN A 483 7.74 3.91 20.03
N LEU A 484 7.77 5.19 19.60
CA LEU A 484 6.83 6.20 20.10
C LEU A 484 5.39 5.85 19.76
N ASN A 485 5.14 5.44 18.50
CA ASN A 485 3.81 5.03 18.08
C ASN A 485 3.31 3.85 18.92
N ALA A 486 4.15 2.84 19.11
CA ALA A 486 3.84 1.67 19.92
C ALA A 486 3.63 2.01 21.41
N PHE A 487 4.42 2.95 21.95
CA PHE A 487 4.27 3.48 23.30
C PHE A 487 2.91 4.17 23.48
N ASN A 488 2.50 5.00 22.52
CA ASN A 488 1.23 5.73 22.55
C ASN A 488 0.00 4.81 22.45
N VAL A 489 0.11 3.69 21.73
CA VAL A 489 -0.94 2.67 21.70
C VAL A 489 -0.77 1.56 22.73
N ARG A 490 0.31 1.60 23.53
CA ARG A 490 0.63 0.65 24.61
C ARG A 490 0.84 -0.79 24.13
N ASP A 491 1.36 -0.99 22.92
CA ASP A 491 1.73 -2.30 22.39
C ASP A 491 3.17 -2.64 22.82
N ILE A 492 3.33 -3.59 23.74
CA ILE A 492 4.64 -3.93 24.29
C ILE A 492 5.57 -4.62 23.28
N GLU A 493 5.04 -5.47 22.40
CA GLU A 493 5.88 -6.17 21.43
C GLU A 493 6.39 -5.20 20.38
N ALA A 494 5.51 -4.36 19.84
CA ALA A 494 5.90 -3.33 18.89
C ALA A 494 6.78 -2.26 19.53
N PHE A 495 6.58 -1.93 20.81
CA PHE A 495 7.43 -0.98 21.53
C PHE A 495 8.86 -1.49 21.65
N LEU A 496 9.03 -2.79 21.96
CA LEU A 496 10.36 -3.38 22.12
C LEU A 496 11.04 -3.74 20.80
N ALA A 497 10.29 -3.85 19.70
CA ALA A 497 10.82 -4.30 18.41
C ALA A 497 11.98 -3.44 17.86
N PRO A 498 11.99 -2.09 17.98
CA PRO A 498 13.11 -1.25 17.54
C PRO A 498 14.36 -1.33 18.43
N TYR A 499 14.24 -1.87 19.66
CA TYR A 499 15.35 -1.94 20.61
C TYR A 499 16.23 -3.18 20.40
N SER A 500 17.52 -3.07 20.76
CA SER A 500 18.42 -4.21 20.80
C SER A 500 18.13 -5.09 22.01
N ASP A 501 18.55 -6.36 21.98
CA ASP A 501 18.35 -7.26 23.12
C ASP A 501 19.15 -6.81 24.36
N SER A 502 20.26 -6.09 24.12
CA SER A 502 21.18 -5.58 25.14
C SER A 502 20.92 -4.11 25.54
N ILE A 503 19.78 -3.53 25.17
CA ILE A 503 19.41 -2.13 25.44
C ILE A 503 19.74 -1.70 26.88
N ALA A 504 20.31 -0.51 27.05
CA ALA A 504 20.56 0.10 28.35
C ALA A 504 19.96 1.51 28.45
N LEU A 505 19.25 1.78 29.53
CA LEU A 505 18.61 3.05 29.83
C LEU A 505 19.40 3.76 30.95
N TYR A 506 19.68 5.05 30.79
CA TYR A 506 20.50 5.84 31.71
C TYR A 506 19.83 7.16 32.08
N ASN A 507 20.12 7.65 33.28
CA ASN A 507 19.95 9.06 33.61
C ASN A 507 21.07 9.88 32.94
N PHE A 508 20.89 11.19 32.82
CA PHE A 508 21.89 12.09 32.23
C PHE A 508 23.25 12.05 32.97
N ASP A 509 23.25 11.79 34.28
CA ASP A 509 24.47 11.64 35.08
C ASP A 509 25.23 10.31 34.83
N GLY A 510 24.71 9.45 33.95
CA GLY A 510 25.29 8.15 33.60
C GLY A 510 24.83 6.99 34.48
N THR A 511 23.96 7.24 35.46
CA THR A 511 23.41 6.17 36.32
C THR A 511 22.52 5.24 35.51
N LEU A 512 22.79 3.93 35.58
CA LEU A 512 22.00 2.90 34.91
C LEU A 512 20.61 2.76 35.54
N ILE A 513 19.56 2.95 34.74
CA ILE A 513 18.16 2.77 35.13
C ILE A 513 17.72 1.31 34.91
N SER A 514 17.99 0.78 33.72
CA SER A 514 17.56 -0.56 33.32
C SER A 514 18.46 -1.11 32.22
N LYS A 515 18.61 -2.43 32.15
CA LYS A 515 19.37 -3.11 31.10
C LYS A 515 18.68 -4.39 30.64
N GLY A 516 18.68 -4.62 29.33
CA GLY A 516 18.11 -5.78 28.67
C GLY A 516 16.65 -5.60 28.29
N LYS A 517 16.29 -6.12 27.11
CA LYS A 517 14.94 -6.01 26.56
C LYS A 517 13.87 -6.65 27.45
N GLU A 518 14.19 -7.77 28.10
CA GLU A 518 13.26 -8.46 29.03
C GLU A 518 12.98 -7.66 30.30
N GLN A 519 13.96 -6.91 30.82
CA GLN A 519 13.73 -6.03 31.97
C GLN A 519 12.87 -4.81 31.58
N MET A 520 13.09 -4.27 30.38
CA MET A 520 12.21 -3.24 29.80
C MET A 520 10.79 -3.80 29.63
N ARG A 521 10.63 -5.00 29.07
CA ARG A 521 9.34 -5.68 28.92
C ARG A 521 8.56 -5.71 30.22
N LYS A 522 9.17 -6.19 31.30
CA LYS A 522 8.54 -6.24 32.62
C LYS A 522 8.11 -4.85 33.12
N THR A 523 8.98 -3.86 32.99
CA THR A 523 8.75 -2.50 33.49
C THR A 523 7.66 -1.78 32.72
N TYR A 524 7.76 -1.77 31.38
CA TYR A 524 6.84 -1.04 30.51
C TYR A 524 5.48 -1.74 30.38
N SER A 525 5.40 -3.08 30.44
CA SER A 525 4.10 -3.78 30.50
C SER A 525 3.30 -3.33 31.73
N ALA A 526 3.96 -3.28 32.90
CA ALA A 526 3.32 -2.81 34.12
C ALA A 526 2.92 -1.32 34.05
N PHE A 527 3.72 -0.49 33.36
CA PHE A 527 3.43 0.91 33.13
C PHE A 527 2.24 1.12 32.19
N PHE A 528 2.20 0.42 31.05
CA PHE A 528 1.12 0.48 30.09
C PHE A 528 -0.22 0.05 30.71
N ASN A 529 -0.22 -1.03 31.49
CA ASN A 529 -1.43 -1.52 32.16
C ASN A 529 -2.04 -0.53 33.16
N ARG A 530 -1.23 0.33 33.79
CA ARG A 530 -1.67 1.33 34.77
C ARG A 530 -1.88 2.74 34.19
N SER A 531 -1.72 2.92 32.88
CA SER A 531 -1.72 4.26 32.25
C SER A 531 -2.61 4.29 31.00
N PRO A 532 -3.94 4.15 31.16
CA PRO A 532 -4.87 4.05 30.04
C PRO A 532 -4.96 5.32 29.17
N GLY A 533 -4.68 6.50 29.73
CA GLY A 533 -4.59 7.78 29.00
C GLY A 533 -3.15 8.22 28.69
N LEU A 534 -2.21 7.27 28.60
CA LEU A 534 -0.84 7.56 28.21
C LEU A 534 -0.78 8.13 26.79
N HIS A 535 -0.11 9.26 26.61
CA HIS A 535 0.28 9.80 25.32
C HIS A 535 1.53 10.68 25.44
N CYS A 536 2.53 10.43 24.60
CA CYS A 536 3.74 11.23 24.44
C CYS A 536 3.70 11.96 23.09
N GLN A 537 3.89 13.28 23.16
CA GLN A 537 4.03 14.17 22.02
C GLN A 537 5.50 14.59 21.89
N ILE A 538 6.03 14.60 20.66
CA ILE A 538 7.35 15.16 20.37
C ILE A 538 7.20 16.65 20.06
N LEU A 539 7.84 17.48 20.88
CA LEU A 539 7.85 18.94 20.70
C LEU A 539 8.92 19.36 19.69
N ASN A 540 10.07 18.69 19.73
CA ASN A 540 11.18 18.90 18.82
C ASN A 540 11.98 17.61 18.67
N ARG A 541 12.56 17.38 17.48
CA ARG A 541 13.45 16.26 17.20
C ARG A 541 14.70 16.74 16.48
N MET A 542 15.85 16.23 16.89
CA MET A 542 17.12 16.39 16.18
C MET A 542 17.69 15.02 15.81
N VAL A 543 18.23 14.90 14.60
CA VAL A 543 18.87 13.68 14.11
C VAL A 543 20.30 14.00 13.69
N GLN A 544 21.26 13.29 14.26
CA GLN A 544 22.68 13.42 13.91
C GLN A 544 23.31 12.04 13.79
N GLY A 545 23.48 11.57 12.55
CA GLY A 545 24.02 10.23 12.29
C GLY A 545 23.14 9.15 12.92
N ASN A 546 23.68 8.40 13.87
CA ASN A 546 22.98 7.35 14.59
C ASN A 546 22.40 7.79 15.95
N ILE A 547 22.29 9.09 16.19
CA ILE A 547 21.72 9.67 17.42
C ILE A 547 20.43 10.42 17.05
N VAL A 548 19.38 10.18 17.83
CA VAL A 548 18.11 10.92 17.76
C VAL A 548 17.85 11.53 19.13
N ILE A 549 17.48 12.81 19.17
CA ILE A 549 17.20 13.54 20.41
C ILE A 549 15.76 14.05 20.31
N ASP A 550 14.91 13.56 21.21
CA ASP A 550 13.51 13.97 21.30
C ASP A 550 13.27 14.82 22.54
N GLN A 551 12.64 15.98 22.33
CA GLN A 551 12.01 16.71 23.42
C GLN A 551 10.57 16.20 23.57
N GLU A 552 10.31 15.48 24.65
CA GLU A 552 9.08 14.75 24.88
C GLU A 552 8.16 15.52 25.83
N HIS A 553 6.86 15.44 25.57
CA HIS A 553 5.80 15.89 26.46
C HIS A 553 4.80 14.75 26.67
N THR A 554 4.86 14.13 27.84
CA THR A 554 4.05 12.96 28.19
C THR A 554 2.89 13.33 29.10
N THR A 555 1.72 12.83 28.74
CA THR A 555 0.47 12.92 29.49
C THR A 555 0.06 11.53 29.95
N ILE A 556 -0.45 11.45 31.18
CA ILE A 556 -1.01 10.23 31.79
C ILE A 556 -2.27 10.64 32.54
N THR A 557 -3.29 9.78 32.56
CA THR A 557 -4.48 9.96 33.38
C THR A 557 -4.09 10.27 34.84
N ASP A 558 -4.73 11.29 35.42
CA ASP A 558 -4.59 11.68 36.83
C ASP A 558 -3.17 12.11 37.28
N ARG A 559 -2.30 12.49 36.34
CA ARG A 559 -1.00 13.11 36.64
C ARG A 559 -0.84 14.42 35.88
N LYS A 560 -0.06 15.34 36.46
CA LYS A 560 0.40 16.51 35.72
C LYS A 560 1.25 16.03 34.54
N PRO A 561 1.06 16.62 33.34
CA PRO A 561 1.96 16.37 32.23
C PRO A 561 3.40 16.63 32.65
N PHE A 562 4.32 15.79 32.17
CA PHE A 562 5.75 15.94 32.39
C PHE A 562 6.46 15.89 31.06
N GLY A 563 7.62 16.52 30.98
CA GLY A 563 8.46 16.48 29.79
C GLY A 563 9.88 16.09 30.17
N GLY A 564 10.68 15.85 29.15
CA GLY A 564 12.09 15.53 29.28
C GLY A 564 12.74 15.45 27.91
N ILE A 565 14.04 15.23 27.89
CA ILE A 565 14.79 14.96 26.67
C ILE A 565 15.22 13.50 26.69
N ALA A 566 14.89 12.76 25.64
CA ALA A 566 15.36 11.40 25.42
C ALA A 566 16.41 11.39 24.30
N VAL A 567 17.62 10.90 24.61
CA VAL A 567 18.72 10.77 23.66
C VAL A 567 18.90 9.31 23.30
N TYR A 568 18.47 8.93 22.10
CA TYR A 568 18.52 7.58 21.56
C TYR A 568 19.80 7.37 20.76
N LYS A 569 20.55 6.30 21.04
CA LYS A 569 21.68 5.85 20.22
C LYS A 569 21.30 4.56 19.49
N ILE A 570 21.57 4.53 18.18
CA ILE A 570 21.27 3.40 17.32
C ILE A 570 22.57 2.70 16.93
N GLU A 571 22.62 1.39 17.10
CA GLU A 571 23.74 0.54 16.71
C GLU A 571 23.18 -0.72 16.03
N GLN A 572 23.79 -1.12 14.91
CA GLN A 572 23.37 -2.31 14.14
C GLN A 572 21.86 -2.32 13.78
N GLY A 573 21.30 -1.13 13.49
CA GLY A 573 19.90 -0.99 13.11
C GLY A 573 18.90 -1.16 14.26
N LYS A 574 19.35 -1.05 15.51
CA LYS A 574 18.51 -1.10 16.72
C LYS A 574 18.86 -0.01 17.70
N ILE A 575 17.90 0.45 18.49
CA ILE A 575 18.14 1.37 19.61
C ILE A 575 18.91 0.60 20.68
N SER A 576 20.14 1.01 20.97
CA SER A 576 21.05 0.32 21.90
C SER A 576 21.19 1.03 23.24
N THR A 577 21.08 2.35 23.29
CA THR A 577 21.01 3.12 24.54
C THR A 577 20.01 4.26 24.47
N VAL A 578 19.44 4.63 25.62
CA VAL A 578 18.65 5.85 25.81
C VAL A 578 19.12 6.58 27.06
N HIS A 579 19.38 7.87 26.95
CA HIS A 579 19.66 8.74 28.10
C HIS A 579 18.50 9.72 28.31
N PHE A 580 18.02 9.83 29.54
CA PHE A 580 16.96 10.76 29.91
C PHE A 580 17.53 11.99 30.63
N ILE A 581 17.08 13.17 30.22
CA ILE A 581 17.39 14.47 30.83
C ILE A 581 16.06 15.07 31.30
N ASP A 582 15.94 15.36 32.59
CA ASP A 582 14.74 15.96 33.20
C ASP A 582 14.58 17.45 32.87
#